data_AF-A0AAW2RGA9-F1
#
_entry.id   AF-A0AAW2RGA9-F1
#
_cell.length_a   1.000
_cell.length_b   1.000
_cell.length_c   1.000
_cell.angle_alpha   90.00
_cell.angle_beta   90.00
_cell.angle_gamma   90.00
#
_symmetry.space_group_name_H-M   'P 1'
#
loop_
_entity.id
_entity.type
_entity.pdbx_description
1 polymer ?
#
loop_
_entity_poly.entity_id
_entity_poly.type
_entity_poly.pdbx_seq_one_letter_code
_entity_poly.pdbx_strand_id
1 'polypeptide(L)'
;MLKSWRKPVEFKEKNKVDKAVVLWTANTERYSNVVNGLNDTTENLMASLERNEAEISPSTLFAIACVLENVPFINGSPQNTFVPGLIELAIQRNSLIGGDDFKSGQTKMKSVLVDFLVGAGIKPTSIVSYNHLGNNDGMNLSAPQTFRSKEISKSNVVDDMVASNGILYEPGEHPDHVVVIKQESNGRVHIGDIHGREKHHSFAQYLRGLSLLAAPIILDLVLLAELSTRIQLKAEGEGKFHSFHPIATILSYLSKAPLVPPGTPVVNALSKQRAMLENIFRACVGLAPENNMILEYK
;
A
#
# COMPACT_ATOMS: atom_id res chain seq x y z
N MET A 1 -3.15 -17.74 -23.14
CA MET A 1 -2.88 -16.29 -23.12
C MET A 1 -1.70 -15.90 -22.21
N LEU A 2 -1.59 -16.44 -20.98
CA LEU A 2 -0.45 -16.11 -20.10
C LEU A 2 0.89 -16.75 -20.51
N LYS A 3 0.88 -17.96 -21.11
CA LYS A 3 2.11 -18.62 -21.63
C LYS A 3 2.88 -17.78 -22.66
N SER A 4 2.23 -16.79 -23.29
CA SER A 4 2.84 -15.86 -24.24
C SER A 4 3.14 -14.48 -23.65
N TRP A 5 2.78 -14.21 -22.39
CA TRP A 5 3.01 -12.91 -21.75
C TRP A 5 4.24 -12.99 -20.84
N ARG A 6 5.42 -13.13 -21.45
CA ARG A 6 6.73 -13.14 -20.79
C ARG A 6 7.42 -11.78 -20.84
N LYS A 7 6.63 -10.69 -20.89
CA LYS A 7 7.15 -9.33 -21.06
C LYS A 7 8.26 -8.94 -20.08
N PRO A 8 8.20 -9.30 -18.78
CA PRO A 8 9.30 -9.00 -17.86
C PRO A 8 10.61 -9.70 -18.27
N VAL A 9 10.55 -10.95 -18.72
CA VAL A 9 11.72 -11.73 -19.17
C VAL A 9 12.25 -11.18 -20.49
N GLU A 10 11.37 -10.96 -21.47
CA GLU A 10 11.74 -10.38 -22.76
C GLU A 10 12.42 -9.02 -22.59
N PHE A 11 11.94 -8.20 -21.65
CA PHE A 11 12.57 -6.94 -21.30
C PHE A 11 13.98 -7.14 -20.72
N LYS A 12 14.16 -8.09 -19.79
CA LYS A 12 15.47 -8.40 -19.22
C LYS A 12 16.48 -8.84 -20.27
N GLU A 13 16.08 -9.77 -21.13
CA GLU A 13 16.90 -10.31 -22.21
C GLU A 13 17.27 -9.22 -23.24
N LYS A 14 16.29 -8.43 -23.69
CA LYS A 14 16.50 -7.36 -24.66
C LYS A 14 17.43 -6.27 -24.14
N ASN A 15 17.28 -5.89 -22.88
CA ASN A 15 18.05 -4.79 -22.28
C ASN A 15 19.31 -5.27 -21.55
N LYS A 16 19.56 -6.59 -21.50
CA LYS A 16 20.71 -7.20 -20.82
C LYS A 16 20.80 -6.79 -19.34
N VAL A 17 19.67 -6.86 -18.63
CA VAL A 17 19.59 -6.54 -17.20
C VAL A 17 19.25 -7.79 -16.38
N ASP A 18 19.93 -7.96 -15.25
CA ASP A 18 19.77 -9.13 -14.37
C ASP A 18 18.53 -9.03 -13.48
N LYS A 19 18.11 -7.80 -13.16
CA LYS A 19 17.01 -7.49 -12.25
C LYS A 19 16.00 -6.60 -12.96
N ALA A 20 14.73 -6.83 -12.64
CA ALA A 20 13.61 -6.01 -13.06
C ALA A 20 12.60 -5.94 -11.91
N VAL A 21 11.81 -4.87 -11.88
CA VAL A 21 10.66 -4.69 -10.99
C VAL A 21 9.53 -4.18 -11.84
N VAL A 22 8.33 -4.74 -11.67
CA VAL A 22 7.12 -4.28 -12.35
C VAL A 22 6.27 -3.52 -11.34
N LEU A 23 5.80 -2.35 -11.74
CA LEU A 23 4.96 -1.50 -10.91
C LEU A 23 3.73 -1.05 -11.70
N TRP A 24 2.55 -1.33 -11.17
CA TRP A 24 1.28 -0.92 -11.75
C TRP A 24 1.02 0.56 -11.45
N THR A 25 1.05 1.39 -12.49
CA THR A 25 0.67 2.81 -12.44
C THR A 25 -0.38 3.16 -13.50
N ALA A 26 -1.13 2.16 -13.96
CA ALA A 26 -2.24 2.36 -14.89
C ALA A 26 -3.50 2.84 -14.15
N ASN A 27 -4.58 3.04 -14.90
CA ASN A 27 -5.87 3.47 -14.35
C ASN A 27 -6.32 2.56 -13.20
N THR A 28 -7.10 3.15 -12.27
CA THR A 28 -7.71 2.38 -11.19
C THR A 28 -8.75 1.42 -11.79
N GLU A 29 -8.66 0.16 -11.41
CA GLU A 29 -9.66 -0.84 -11.75
C GLU A 29 -10.75 -0.90 -10.66
N ARG A 30 -11.90 -1.50 -11.00
CA ARG A 30 -12.87 -1.92 -9.96
C ARG A 30 -12.26 -3.02 -9.11
N TYR A 31 -12.81 -3.23 -7.91
CA TYR A 31 -12.49 -4.45 -7.15
C TYR A 31 -12.99 -5.68 -7.89
N SER A 32 -12.19 -6.74 -7.86
CA SER A 32 -12.62 -8.09 -8.20
C SER A 32 -13.33 -8.72 -7.00
N ASN A 33 -14.40 -9.48 -7.26
CA ASN A 33 -15.08 -10.30 -6.28
C ASN A 33 -14.16 -11.44 -5.86
N VAL A 34 -14.00 -11.62 -4.55
CA VAL A 34 -13.29 -12.78 -4.00
C VAL A 34 -14.31 -13.88 -3.74
N VAL A 35 -14.21 -14.98 -4.48
CA VAL A 35 -15.20 -16.06 -4.47
C VAL A 35 -14.51 -17.41 -4.34
N ASN A 36 -15.04 -18.26 -3.47
CA ASN A 36 -14.56 -19.62 -3.30
C ASN A 36 -14.68 -20.42 -4.61
N GLY A 37 -13.62 -21.10 -5.03
CA GLY A 37 -13.57 -21.79 -6.32
C GLY A 37 -13.17 -20.92 -7.51
N LEU A 38 -12.94 -19.62 -7.31
CA LEU A 38 -12.58 -18.67 -8.39
C LEU A 38 -11.15 -18.13 -8.22
N ASN A 39 -10.88 -17.45 -7.11
CA ASN A 39 -9.63 -16.72 -6.87
C ASN A 39 -9.18 -16.74 -5.39
N ASP A 40 -9.75 -17.68 -4.63
CA ASP A 40 -9.49 -17.96 -3.22
C ASP A 40 -8.22 -18.78 -2.97
N THR A 41 -7.85 -19.67 -3.88
CA THR A 41 -6.58 -20.45 -3.83
C THR A 41 -5.78 -20.31 -5.11
N THR A 42 -4.50 -20.67 -5.04
CA THR A 42 -3.61 -20.68 -6.21
C THR A 42 -4.16 -21.57 -7.31
N GLU A 43 -4.62 -22.77 -6.97
CA GLU A 43 -5.17 -23.73 -7.93
C GLU A 43 -6.41 -23.17 -8.60
N ASN A 44 -7.33 -22.59 -7.83
CA ASN A 44 -8.56 -22.01 -8.36
C ASN A 44 -8.27 -20.79 -9.24
N LEU A 45 -7.35 -19.92 -8.82
CA LEU A 45 -6.94 -18.76 -9.60
C LEU A 45 -6.34 -19.16 -10.95
N MET A 46 -5.46 -20.17 -10.96
CA MET A 46 -4.84 -20.67 -12.19
C MET A 46 -5.86 -21.37 -13.10
N ALA A 47 -6.80 -22.13 -12.54
CA ALA A 47 -7.88 -22.75 -13.32
C ALA A 47 -8.84 -21.69 -13.91
N SER A 48 -9.16 -20.63 -13.16
CA SER A 48 -9.98 -19.51 -13.62
C SER A 48 -9.31 -18.72 -14.74
N LEU A 49 -7.99 -18.57 -14.68
CA LEU A 49 -7.19 -18.01 -15.76
C LEU A 49 -7.27 -18.87 -17.03
N GLU A 50 -7.20 -20.20 -16.91
CA GLU A 50 -7.31 -21.12 -18.05
C GLU A 50 -8.70 -21.09 -18.69
N ARG A 51 -9.75 -20.96 -17.88
CA ARG A 51 -11.13 -20.79 -18.34
C ARG A 51 -11.45 -19.39 -18.85
N ASN A 52 -10.51 -18.45 -18.76
CA ASN A 52 -10.67 -17.05 -19.17
C ASN A 52 -11.85 -16.36 -18.45
N GLU A 53 -11.96 -16.59 -17.14
CA GLU A 53 -13.00 -16.00 -16.28
C GLU A 53 -12.92 -14.47 -16.29
N ALA A 54 -14.08 -13.81 -16.41
CA ALA A 54 -14.16 -12.35 -16.54
C ALA A 54 -13.69 -11.57 -15.28
N GLU A 55 -13.60 -12.24 -14.14
CA GLU A 55 -13.21 -11.64 -12.87
C GLU A 55 -11.68 -11.52 -12.72
N ILE A 56 -10.92 -12.16 -13.61
CA ILE A 56 -9.47 -12.03 -13.68
C ILE A 56 -9.13 -10.69 -14.35
N SER A 57 -8.83 -9.68 -13.52
CA SER A 57 -8.51 -8.35 -14.00
C SER A 57 -7.16 -8.30 -14.72
N PRO A 58 -6.94 -7.31 -15.60
CA PRO A 58 -5.62 -7.07 -16.20
C PRO A 58 -4.51 -6.94 -15.15
N SER A 59 -4.73 -6.23 -14.04
CA SER A 59 -3.72 -6.16 -12.97
C SER A 59 -3.39 -7.53 -12.37
N THR A 60 -4.38 -8.41 -12.20
CA THR A 60 -4.18 -9.79 -11.74
C THR A 60 -3.34 -10.59 -12.74
N LEU A 61 -3.59 -10.45 -14.05
CA LEU A 61 -2.79 -11.10 -15.09
C LEU A 61 -1.31 -10.67 -15.05
N PHE A 62 -1.07 -9.37 -14.90
CA PHE A 62 0.29 -8.83 -14.78
C PHE A 62 0.99 -9.38 -13.54
N ALA A 63 0.30 -9.41 -12.40
CA ALA A 63 0.87 -9.90 -11.15
C ALA A 63 1.17 -11.40 -11.19
N ILE A 64 0.26 -12.24 -11.71
CA ILE A 64 0.51 -13.70 -11.89
C ILE A 64 1.78 -13.92 -12.70
N ALA A 65 1.92 -13.26 -13.85
CA ALA A 65 3.08 -13.46 -14.71
C ALA A 65 4.39 -12.94 -14.09
N CYS A 66 4.36 -11.84 -13.33
CA CYS A 66 5.53 -11.39 -12.58
C CYS A 66 5.93 -12.42 -11.51
N VAL A 67 4.97 -12.95 -10.76
CA VAL A 67 5.22 -13.96 -9.73
C VAL A 67 5.75 -15.27 -10.33
N LEU A 68 5.21 -15.73 -11.47
CA LEU A 68 5.67 -16.94 -12.15
C LEU A 68 7.11 -16.80 -12.68
N GLU A 69 7.53 -15.59 -13.05
CA GLU A 69 8.89 -15.29 -13.53
C GLU A 69 9.81 -14.76 -12.41
N ASN A 70 9.36 -14.80 -11.15
CA ASN A 70 10.06 -14.30 -9.96
C ASN A 70 10.57 -12.85 -10.12
N VAL A 71 9.72 -11.99 -10.67
CA VAL A 71 9.93 -10.55 -10.80
C VAL A 71 9.05 -9.85 -9.78
N PRO A 72 9.60 -8.98 -8.91
CA PRO A 72 8.82 -8.21 -7.96
C PRO A 72 7.68 -7.43 -8.63
N PHE A 73 6.47 -7.52 -8.07
CA PHE A 73 5.30 -6.79 -8.56
C PHE A 73 4.74 -5.85 -7.49
N ILE A 74 4.63 -4.57 -7.82
CA ILE A 74 4.09 -3.54 -6.94
C ILE A 74 2.77 -3.00 -7.50
N ASN A 75 1.71 -3.00 -6.72
CA ASN A 75 0.44 -2.38 -7.09
C ASN A 75 0.39 -0.93 -6.58
N GLY A 76 0.50 0.02 -7.50
CA GLY A 76 0.42 1.46 -7.19
C GLY A 76 -0.99 2.04 -7.18
N SER A 77 -2.00 1.22 -7.46
CA SER A 77 -3.42 1.61 -7.55
C SER A 77 -4.26 0.89 -6.48
N PRO A 78 -5.50 1.31 -6.22
CA PRO A 78 -6.24 0.85 -5.04
C PRO A 78 -7.05 -0.44 -5.23
N GLN A 79 -7.16 -0.97 -6.46
CA GLN A 79 -7.89 -2.22 -6.69
C GLN A 79 -7.23 -3.40 -5.96
N ASN A 80 -8.01 -4.39 -5.58
CA ASN A 80 -7.57 -5.60 -4.87
C ASN A 80 -6.92 -6.63 -5.81
N THR A 81 -5.88 -6.24 -6.53
CA THR A 81 -5.10 -7.14 -7.40
C THR A 81 -4.63 -8.40 -6.65
N PHE A 82 -4.25 -8.24 -5.39
CA PHE A 82 -3.75 -9.32 -4.52
C PHE A 82 -4.88 -10.12 -3.86
N VAL A 83 -5.67 -10.81 -4.69
CA VAL A 83 -6.64 -11.81 -4.23
C VAL A 83 -5.95 -12.97 -3.49
N PRO A 84 -6.64 -13.72 -2.61
CA PRO A 84 -6.01 -14.75 -1.78
C PRO A 84 -5.20 -15.78 -2.56
N GLY A 85 -5.71 -16.25 -3.71
CA GLY A 85 -4.97 -17.19 -4.56
C GLY A 85 -3.68 -16.62 -5.16
N LEU A 86 -3.60 -15.30 -5.37
CA LEU A 86 -2.37 -14.65 -5.85
C LEU A 86 -1.36 -14.46 -4.71
N ILE A 87 -1.84 -14.14 -3.51
CA ILE A 87 -1.01 -14.07 -2.31
C ILE A 87 -0.37 -15.44 -2.05
N GLU A 88 -1.17 -16.50 -2.10
CA GLU A 88 -0.67 -17.86 -1.94
C GLU A 88 0.36 -18.21 -3.01
N LEU A 89 0.10 -17.90 -4.29
CA LEU A 89 1.04 -18.13 -5.38
C LEU A 89 2.37 -17.39 -5.14
N ALA A 90 2.33 -16.14 -4.67
CA ALA A 90 3.52 -15.35 -4.36
C ALA A 90 4.32 -15.97 -3.20
N ILE A 91 3.63 -16.50 -2.18
CA ILE A 91 4.26 -17.23 -1.06
C ILE A 91 4.92 -18.52 -1.56
N GLN A 92 4.20 -19.35 -2.33
CA GLN A 92 4.72 -20.60 -2.88
C GLN A 92 5.96 -20.39 -3.77
N ARG A 93 6.00 -19.29 -4.52
CA ARG A 93 7.11 -18.92 -5.41
C ARG A 93 8.20 -18.11 -4.74
N ASN A 94 8.00 -17.69 -3.49
CA ASN A 94 8.85 -16.74 -2.78
C ASN A 94 9.14 -15.46 -3.61
N SER A 95 8.12 -14.96 -4.31
CA SER A 95 8.22 -13.80 -5.20
C SER A 95 7.61 -12.56 -4.56
N LEU A 96 8.37 -11.47 -4.56
CA LEU A 96 7.97 -10.24 -3.87
C LEU A 96 6.71 -9.62 -4.49
N ILE A 97 5.71 -9.33 -3.66
CA ILE A 97 4.55 -8.51 -3.99
C ILE A 97 4.36 -7.41 -2.95
N GLY A 98 3.86 -6.24 -3.36
CA GLY A 98 3.56 -5.16 -2.43
C GLY A 98 2.66 -4.07 -3.02
N GLY A 99 2.13 -3.21 -2.17
CA GLY A 99 1.02 -2.32 -2.48
C GLY A 99 0.22 -2.04 -1.21
N ASP A 100 -0.98 -1.48 -1.25
CA ASP A 100 -1.71 -0.96 -2.41
C ASP A 100 -1.85 0.58 -2.34
N ASP A 101 -1.95 1.20 -3.52
CA ASP A 101 -2.21 2.63 -3.76
C ASP A 101 -1.15 3.60 -3.19
N PHE A 102 -0.53 4.45 -4.03
CA PHE A 102 0.54 5.36 -3.55
C PHE A 102 0.12 6.27 -2.40
N LYS A 103 0.79 6.19 -1.24
CA LYS A 103 0.59 7.11 -0.10
C LYS A 103 1.28 8.45 -0.38
N SER A 104 0.63 9.27 -1.21
CA SER A 104 1.03 10.65 -1.49
C SER A 104 0.27 11.67 -0.61
N GLY A 105 0.58 12.95 -0.81
CA GLY A 105 -0.18 14.14 -0.37
C GLY A 105 -1.11 13.97 0.84
N GLN A 106 -2.42 14.03 0.60
CA GLN A 106 -3.45 14.10 1.65
C GLN A 106 -3.42 12.90 2.59
N THR A 107 -3.36 11.67 2.05
CA THR A 107 -3.38 10.46 2.89
C THR A 107 -2.10 10.34 3.71
N LYS A 108 -0.95 10.71 3.14
CA LYS A 108 0.33 10.73 3.87
C LYS A 108 0.27 11.67 5.07
N MET A 109 -0.24 12.88 4.87
CA MET A 109 -0.42 13.86 5.96
C MET A 109 -1.49 13.43 6.97
N LYS A 110 -2.60 12.84 6.53
CA LYS A 110 -3.64 12.30 7.42
C LYS A 110 -3.05 11.27 8.39
N SER A 111 -2.24 10.34 7.90
CA SER A 111 -1.59 9.32 8.73
C SER A 111 -0.57 9.86 9.73
N VAL A 112 -0.10 11.10 9.56
CA VAL A 112 0.73 11.81 10.55
C VAL A 112 -0.15 12.52 11.55
N LEU A 113 -1.16 13.28 11.08
CA LEU A 113 -2.00 14.08 11.96
C LEU A 113 -2.83 13.22 12.93
N VAL A 114 -3.42 12.12 12.46
CA VAL A 114 -4.27 11.29 13.32
C VAL A 114 -3.43 10.58 14.40
N ASP A 115 -2.25 10.07 14.04
CA ASP A 115 -1.30 9.47 15.00
C ASP A 115 -0.86 10.51 16.05
N PHE A 116 -0.56 11.74 15.62
CA PHE A 116 -0.25 12.86 16.52
C PHE A 116 -1.42 13.18 17.47
N LEU A 117 -2.64 13.36 16.95
CA LEU A 117 -3.80 13.74 17.75
C LEU A 117 -4.12 12.67 18.80
N VAL A 118 -4.21 11.41 18.37
CA VAL A 118 -4.49 10.29 19.27
C VAL A 118 -3.36 10.12 20.30
N GLY A 119 -2.10 10.24 19.87
CA GLY A 119 -0.93 10.19 20.75
C GLY A 119 -0.88 11.32 21.77
N ALA A 120 -1.45 12.49 21.44
CA ALA A 120 -1.59 13.63 22.34
C ALA A 120 -2.83 13.54 23.26
N GLY A 121 -3.60 12.45 23.22
CA GLY A 121 -4.82 12.30 24.00
C GLY A 121 -6.01 13.11 23.47
N ILE A 122 -5.94 13.59 22.22
CA ILE A 122 -7.03 14.31 21.56
C ILE A 122 -7.82 13.28 20.75
N LYS A 123 -9.15 13.27 20.89
CA LYS A 123 -10.06 12.39 20.15
C LYS A 123 -10.56 13.06 18.85
N PRO A 124 -10.04 12.70 17.66
CA PRO A 124 -10.72 12.99 16.41
C PRO A 124 -12.14 12.42 16.42
N THR A 125 -13.14 13.25 16.15
CA THR A 125 -14.54 12.81 16.04
C THR A 125 -15.07 12.89 14.62
N SER A 126 -14.45 13.72 13.77
CA SER A 126 -14.81 13.82 12.34
C SER A 126 -13.58 14.09 11.47
N ILE A 127 -13.51 13.41 10.33
CA ILE A 127 -12.47 13.50 9.31
C ILE A 127 -13.14 13.63 7.95
N VAL A 128 -13.11 14.81 7.35
CA VAL A 128 -13.71 15.06 6.04
C VAL A 128 -12.61 15.33 5.03
N SER A 129 -12.56 14.56 3.94
CA SER A 129 -11.49 14.58 2.95
C SER A 129 -12.03 14.82 1.54
N TYR A 130 -12.02 16.08 1.09
CA TYR A 130 -12.40 16.49 -0.27
C TYR A 130 -11.17 16.52 -1.20
N ASN A 131 -11.37 16.10 -2.44
CA ASN A 131 -10.33 16.05 -3.47
C ASN A 131 -10.94 16.47 -4.80
N HIS A 132 -10.34 17.45 -5.47
CA HIS A 132 -10.70 17.86 -6.82
C HIS A 132 -9.51 17.55 -7.73
N LEU A 133 -9.75 16.75 -8.77
CA LEU A 133 -8.76 16.28 -9.72
C LEU A 133 -9.17 16.70 -11.13
N GLY A 134 -8.22 17.17 -11.95
CA GLY A 134 -8.50 17.57 -13.34
C GLY A 134 -7.77 16.78 -14.41
N ASN A 135 -7.14 15.67 -14.03
CA ASN A 135 -6.41 14.78 -14.95
C ASN A 135 -7.21 13.51 -15.25
N ASN A 136 -6.64 12.62 -16.06
CA ASN A 136 -7.25 11.33 -16.42
C ASN A 136 -7.54 10.43 -15.21
N ASP A 137 -6.76 10.54 -14.13
CA ASP A 137 -7.02 9.82 -12.88
C ASP A 137 -8.38 10.23 -12.29
N GLY A 138 -8.63 11.54 -12.15
CA GLY A 138 -9.93 12.02 -11.70
C GLY A 138 -11.07 11.65 -12.65
N MET A 139 -10.83 11.65 -13.97
CA MET A 139 -11.83 11.24 -14.96
C MET A 139 -12.19 9.75 -14.79
N ASN A 140 -11.19 8.88 -14.61
CA ASN A 140 -11.40 7.46 -14.33
C ASN A 140 -12.12 7.24 -13.00
N LEU A 141 -11.80 8.03 -11.97
CA LEU A 141 -12.43 7.99 -10.64
C LEU A 141 -13.82 8.64 -10.58
N SER A 142 -14.32 9.22 -11.68
CA SER A 142 -15.70 9.71 -11.75
C SER A 142 -16.73 8.58 -11.81
N ALA A 143 -16.30 7.38 -12.23
CA ALA A 143 -17.15 6.20 -12.22
C ALA A 143 -17.27 5.61 -10.80
N PRO A 144 -18.48 5.22 -10.34
CA PRO A 144 -18.68 4.75 -8.96
C PRO A 144 -17.82 3.54 -8.58
N GLN A 145 -17.61 2.60 -9.50
CA GLN A 145 -16.88 1.36 -9.22
C GLN A 145 -15.38 1.57 -8.99
N THR A 146 -14.75 2.49 -9.73
CA THR A 146 -13.33 2.85 -9.57
C THR A 146 -13.15 3.81 -8.40
N PHE A 147 -14.13 4.70 -8.14
CA PHE A 147 -14.16 5.52 -6.93
C PHE A 147 -14.18 4.66 -5.67
N ARG A 148 -15.02 3.61 -5.63
CA ARG A 148 -15.13 2.73 -4.47
C ARG A 148 -13.80 2.11 -4.08
N SER A 149 -12.98 1.69 -5.05
CA SER A 149 -11.62 1.21 -4.80
C SER A 149 -10.79 2.25 -4.02
N LYS A 150 -10.83 3.51 -4.47
CA LYS A 150 -10.07 4.62 -3.87
C LYS A 150 -10.62 5.07 -2.52
N GLU A 151 -11.93 4.98 -2.34
CA GLU A 151 -12.61 5.32 -1.10
C GLU A 151 -12.16 4.40 0.04
N ILE A 152 -12.11 3.09 -0.21
CA ILE A 152 -11.66 2.09 0.77
C ILE A 152 -10.22 2.39 1.22
N SER A 153 -9.27 2.55 0.28
CA SER A 153 -7.86 2.78 0.61
C SER A 153 -7.60 4.11 1.35
N LYS A 154 -8.44 5.14 1.11
CA LYS A 154 -8.34 6.45 1.78
C LYS A 154 -9.02 6.49 3.15
N SER A 155 -9.96 5.59 3.41
CA SER A 155 -10.75 5.55 4.64
C SER A 155 -10.01 4.77 5.72
N ASN A 156 -9.52 3.56 5.39
CA ASN A 156 -8.95 2.63 6.37
C ASN A 156 -7.60 3.06 6.99
N VAL A 157 -7.02 4.16 6.51
CA VAL A 157 -5.68 4.62 6.93
C VAL A 157 -5.61 5.09 8.39
N VAL A 158 -6.76 5.22 9.08
CA VAL A 158 -6.85 5.71 10.46
C VAL A 158 -7.23 4.62 11.47
N ASP A 159 -7.64 3.45 10.99
CA ASP A 159 -8.30 2.42 11.81
C ASP A 159 -7.38 1.89 12.92
N ASP A 160 -6.10 1.66 12.62
CA ASP A 160 -5.11 1.18 13.58
C ASP A 160 -4.78 2.23 14.66
N MET A 161 -4.78 3.53 14.30
CA MET A 161 -4.58 4.61 15.26
C MET A 161 -5.77 4.74 16.20
N VAL A 162 -6.99 4.65 15.69
CA VAL A 162 -8.22 4.67 16.49
C VAL A 162 -8.25 3.48 17.45
N ALA A 163 -8.00 2.27 16.94
CA ALA A 163 -7.97 1.05 17.75
C ALA A 163 -6.85 1.02 18.81
N SER A 164 -5.80 1.83 18.64
CA SER A 164 -4.67 1.86 19.57
C SER A 164 -4.97 2.52 20.93
N ASN A 165 -6.09 3.26 21.05
CA ASN A 165 -6.40 4.04 22.24
C ASN A 165 -7.83 3.79 22.76
N GLY A 166 -7.96 2.73 23.57
CA GLY A 166 -9.22 2.35 24.23
C GLY A 166 -9.71 3.30 25.33
N ILE A 167 -8.97 4.36 25.66
CA ILE A 167 -9.45 5.44 26.55
C ILE A 167 -10.25 6.46 25.75
N LEU A 168 -9.78 6.76 24.52
CA LEU A 168 -10.45 7.72 23.64
C LEU A 168 -11.61 7.09 22.90
N TYR A 169 -11.48 5.84 22.43
CA TYR A 169 -12.49 5.17 21.61
C TYR A 169 -12.98 3.89 22.28
N GLU A 170 -14.29 3.72 22.34
CA GLU A 170 -14.90 2.46 22.76
C GLU A 170 -14.67 1.36 21.69
N PRO A 171 -14.79 0.07 22.04
CA PRO A 171 -14.69 -1.01 21.06
C PRO A 171 -15.66 -0.83 19.89
N GLY A 172 -15.11 -0.71 18.67
CA GLY A 172 -15.87 -0.48 17.44
C GLY A 172 -16.30 0.97 17.20
N GLU A 173 -15.89 1.92 18.04
CA GLU A 173 -16.11 3.35 17.81
C GLU A 173 -15.09 3.89 16.79
N HIS A 174 -15.57 4.64 15.80
CA HIS A 174 -14.76 5.31 14.79
C HIS A 174 -15.20 6.77 14.62
N PRO A 175 -14.30 7.69 14.22
CA PRO A 175 -14.70 9.04 13.83
C PRO A 175 -15.58 8.99 12.58
N ASP A 176 -16.48 9.98 12.44
CA ASP A 176 -17.19 10.20 11.18
C ASP A 176 -16.18 10.49 10.07
N HIS A 177 -16.00 9.58 9.12
CA HIS A 177 -14.99 9.72 8.08
C HIS A 177 -15.62 9.70 6.69
N VAL A 178 -15.56 10.85 6.00
CA VAL A 178 -16.08 11.01 4.64
C VAL A 178 -14.93 11.31 3.67
N VAL A 179 -14.92 10.60 2.54
CA VAL A 179 -13.99 10.83 1.43
C VAL A 179 -14.78 11.24 0.20
N VAL A 180 -14.43 12.36 -0.42
CA VAL A 180 -15.03 12.84 -1.66
C VAL A 180 -13.94 13.09 -2.69
N ILE A 181 -14.17 12.62 -3.91
CA ILE A 181 -13.32 12.90 -5.08
C ILE A 181 -14.24 13.41 -6.19
N LYS A 182 -13.93 14.59 -6.74
CA LYS A 182 -14.65 15.20 -7.86
C LYS A 182 -13.70 15.51 -9.02
N GLN A 183 -14.20 15.37 -10.23
CA GLN A 183 -13.51 15.80 -11.44
C GLN A 183 -13.77 17.30 -11.68
N GLU A 184 -12.72 18.09 -11.90
CA GLU A 184 -12.80 19.52 -12.21
C GLU A 184 -11.85 19.92 -13.33
N SER A 185 -12.15 21.00 -14.06
CA SER A 185 -11.36 21.45 -15.21
C SER A 185 -10.06 22.18 -14.84
N ASN A 186 -9.94 22.73 -13.62
CA ASN A 186 -8.85 23.63 -13.24
C ASN A 186 -8.04 23.16 -12.02
N GLY A 187 -6.96 22.42 -12.27
CA GLY A 187 -5.95 22.07 -11.28
C GLY A 187 -6.37 21.01 -10.26
N ARG A 188 -5.45 20.65 -9.36
CA ARG A 188 -5.73 19.72 -8.25
C ARG A 188 -5.78 20.48 -6.94
N VAL A 189 -6.83 20.25 -6.17
CA VAL A 189 -7.07 20.85 -4.86
C VAL A 189 -7.52 19.75 -3.90
N HIS A 190 -6.77 19.59 -2.81
CA HIS A 190 -7.14 18.69 -1.71
C HIS A 190 -7.50 19.55 -0.52
N ILE A 191 -8.66 19.31 0.08
CA ILE A 191 -9.10 19.97 1.31
C ILE A 191 -9.44 18.85 2.30
N GLY A 192 -8.76 18.82 3.44
CA GLY A 192 -9.07 17.88 4.51
C GLY A 192 -9.30 18.64 5.80
N ASP A 193 -10.41 18.38 6.48
CA ASP A 193 -10.75 18.94 7.79
C ASP A 193 -10.86 17.82 8.84
N ILE A 194 -10.18 18.00 9.98
CA ILE A 194 -10.27 17.11 11.14
C ILE A 194 -10.77 17.90 12.34
N HIS A 195 -11.84 17.41 12.99
CA HIS A 195 -12.48 18.05 14.15
C HIS A 195 -12.35 17.18 15.42
N GLY A 196 -12.11 17.85 16.55
CA GLY A 196 -12.17 17.25 17.90
C GLY A 196 -13.51 17.48 18.62
N ARG A 197 -13.70 16.76 19.74
CA ARG A 197 -14.95 16.62 20.52
C ARG A 197 -15.69 17.92 20.89
N GLU A 198 -15.02 19.08 20.92
CA GLU A 198 -15.61 20.37 21.30
C GLU A 198 -15.52 21.47 20.22
N LYS A 199 -15.31 21.14 18.93
CA LYS A 199 -15.15 22.14 17.83
C LYS A 199 -14.02 23.17 18.03
N HIS A 200 -13.14 22.99 19.03
CA HIS A 200 -12.05 23.94 19.32
C HIS A 200 -10.80 23.74 18.45
N HIS A 201 -10.64 22.58 17.80
CA HIS A 201 -9.50 22.29 16.94
C HIS A 201 -9.97 21.82 15.56
N SER A 202 -9.70 22.62 14.54
CA SER A 202 -9.90 22.30 13.12
C SER A 202 -8.55 22.33 12.41
N PHE A 203 -8.19 21.24 11.75
CA PHE A 203 -6.98 21.17 10.92
C PHE A 203 -7.37 21.09 9.45
N ALA A 204 -7.11 22.17 8.72
CA ALA A 204 -7.32 22.24 7.28
C ALA A 204 -6.01 22.00 6.52
N GLN A 205 -6.01 21.07 5.56
CA GLN A 205 -4.87 20.84 4.67
C GLN A 205 -5.21 21.22 3.23
N TYR A 206 -4.36 22.03 2.60
CA TYR A 206 -4.45 22.37 1.18
C TYR A 206 -3.21 21.91 0.41
N LEU A 207 -3.39 21.01 -0.56
CA LEU A 207 -2.29 20.48 -1.38
C LEU A 207 -2.58 20.62 -2.88
N ARG A 208 -1.54 20.94 -3.66
CA ARG A 208 -1.55 20.98 -5.14
C ARG A 208 -0.42 20.11 -5.70
N GLY A 209 -0.47 19.77 -6.99
CA GLY A 209 0.69 19.16 -7.69
C GLY A 209 0.93 17.66 -7.45
N LEU A 210 -0.13 16.85 -7.31
CA LEU A 210 -0.01 15.42 -6.99
C LEU A 210 0.90 14.57 -7.90
N SER A 211 1.04 14.86 -9.20
CA SER A 211 1.93 14.06 -10.07
C SER A 211 3.41 14.20 -9.66
N LEU A 212 3.82 15.39 -9.20
CA LEU A 212 5.17 15.63 -8.70
C LEU A 212 5.42 14.91 -7.37
N LEU A 213 4.37 14.62 -6.61
CA LEU A 213 4.46 13.83 -5.38
C LEU A 213 4.49 12.32 -5.65
N ALA A 214 3.88 11.86 -6.75
CA ALA A 214 3.80 10.44 -7.08
C ALA A 214 5.08 9.90 -7.75
N ALA A 215 5.71 10.69 -8.64
CA ALA A 215 6.93 10.28 -9.33
C ALA A 215 8.08 9.81 -8.41
N PRO A 216 8.47 10.55 -7.34
CA PRO A 216 9.50 10.07 -6.42
C PRO A 216 9.05 8.83 -5.63
N ILE A 217 7.76 8.70 -5.31
CA ILE A 217 7.23 7.51 -4.63
C ILE A 217 7.40 6.25 -5.50
N ILE A 218 7.17 6.36 -6.82
CA ILE A 218 7.40 5.26 -7.75
C ILE A 218 8.87 4.82 -7.73
N LEU A 219 9.81 5.78 -7.74
CA LEU A 219 11.23 5.48 -7.67
C LEU A 219 11.59 4.78 -6.35
N ASP A 220 11.14 5.33 -5.22
CA ASP A 220 11.42 4.75 -3.90
C ASP A 220 10.84 3.33 -3.78
N LEU A 221 9.61 3.09 -4.26
CA LEU A 221 8.99 1.77 -4.25
C LEU A 221 9.81 0.75 -5.05
N VAL A 222 10.25 1.11 -6.25
CA VAL A 222 11.06 0.24 -7.11
C VAL A 222 12.43 -0.06 -6.48
N LEU A 223 13.09 0.97 -5.94
CA LEU A 223 14.39 0.83 -5.29
C LEU A 223 14.31 -0.03 -4.03
N LEU A 224 13.32 0.21 -3.18
CA LEU A 224 13.09 -0.56 -1.96
C LEU A 224 12.73 -2.01 -2.27
N ALA A 225 11.89 -2.26 -3.27
CA ALA A 225 11.56 -3.63 -3.69
C ALA A 225 12.79 -4.38 -4.22
N GLU A 226 13.59 -3.76 -5.09
CA GLU A 226 14.83 -4.37 -5.59
C GLU A 226 15.80 -4.66 -4.43
N LEU A 227 16.06 -3.68 -3.57
CA LEU A 227 16.94 -3.82 -2.42
C LEU A 227 16.47 -4.95 -1.48
N SER A 228 15.16 -5.05 -1.25
CA SER A 228 14.58 -6.11 -0.43
C SER A 228 14.86 -7.51 -0.99
N THR A 229 14.98 -7.66 -2.32
CA THR A 229 15.37 -8.95 -2.93
C THR A 229 16.83 -9.35 -2.67
N ARG A 230 17.66 -8.41 -2.22
CA ARG A 230 19.08 -8.64 -1.89
C ARG A 230 19.32 -8.88 -0.41
N ILE A 231 18.34 -8.58 0.45
CA ILE A 231 18.46 -8.78 1.89
C ILE A 231 18.09 -10.23 2.21
N GLN A 232 18.99 -10.90 2.93
CA GLN A 232 18.75 -12.23 3.47
C GLN A 232 18.94 -12.22 4.98
N LEU A 233 18.13 -13.02 5.66
CA LEU A 233 18.06 -13.15 7.10
C LEU A 233 18.39 -14.59 7.47
N LYS A 234 18.88 -14.78 8.69
CA LYS A 234 19.18 -16.08 9.26
C LYS A 234 19.11 -15.94 10.77
N ALA A 235 18.25 -16.69 11.43
CA ALA A 235 18.22 -16.73 12.88
C ALA A 235 19.42 -17.53 13.44
N GLU A 236 19.77 -17.28 14.70
CA GLU A 236 20.77 -18.08 15.38
C GLU A 236 20.31 -19.54 15.47
N GLY A 237 21.17 -20.47 15.05
CA GLY A 237 20.85 -21.90 14.97
C GLY A 237 20.22 -22.37 13.65
N GLU A 238 19.83 -21.46 12.74
CA GLU A 238 19.39 -21.88 11.40
C GLU A 238 20.56 -22.31 10.52
N GLY A 239 20.31 -23.20 9.56
CA GLY A 239 21.35 -23.69 8.64
C GLY A 239 21.56 -22.81 7.41
N LYS A 240 20.54 -22.05 6.99
CA LYS A 240 20.50 -21.35 5.70
C LYS A 240 19.90 -19.95 5.84
N PHE A 241 20.39 -19.04 5.02
CA PHE A 241 19.77 -17.74 4.83
C PHE A 241 18.45 -17.88 4.07
N HIS A 242 17.47 -17.05 4.42
CA HIS A 242 16.20 -16.92 3.73
C HIS A 242 15.90 -15.44 3.42
N SER A 243 15.05 -15.17 2.45
CA SER A 243 14.60 -13.80 2.14
C SER A 243 13.55 -13.33 3.15
N PHE A 244 13.17 -12.05 3.08
CA PHE A 244 11.94 -11.57 3.69
C PHE A 244 10.72 -12.38 3.22
N HIS A 245 9.63 -12.29 4.00
CA HIS A 245 8.34 -12.76 3.57
C HIS A 245 7.95 -12.11 2.22
N PRO A 246 7.36 -12.85 1.26
CA PRO A 246 7.07 -12.33 -0.09
C PRO A 246 6.16 -11.10 -0.13
N ILE A 247 5.27 -10.96 0.86
CA ILE A 247 4.50 -9.72 1.06
C ILE A 247 5.41 -8.64 1.68
N ALA A 248 5.74 -7.63 0.88
CA ALA A 248 6.72 -6.60 1.21
C ALA A 248 6.14 -5.47 2.08
N THR A 249 5.97 -5.74 3.38
CA THR A 249 5.56 -4.75 4.38
C THR A 249 6.51 -3.56 4.47
N ILE A 250 7.78 -3.73 4.08
CA ILE A 250 8.77 -2.66 3.97
C ILE A 250 8.31 -1.49 3.07
N LEU A 251 7.41 -1.76 2.11
CA LEU A 251 6.86 -0.74 1.21
C LEU A 251 5.72 0.09 1.82
N SER A 252 5.27 -0.22 3.04
CA SER A 252 4.08 0.38 3.67
C SER A 252 4.17 1.90 3.84
N TYR A 253 5.36 2.46 4.01
CA TYR A 253 5.58 3.91 4.08
C TYR A 253 5.09 4.66 2.83
N LEU A 254 5.02 3.95 1.70
CA LEU A 254 4.70 4.48 0.37
C LEU A 254 3.34 3.98 -0.16
N SER A 255 2.62 3.16 0.60
CA SER A 255 1.32 2.55 0.22
C SER A 255 0.22 2.97 1.20
N LYS A 256 -0.96 3.34 0.68
CA LYS A 256 -2.10 3.83 1.48
C LYS A 256 -2.77 2.70 2.26
N ALA A 257 -2.94 1.56 1.58
CA ALA A 257 -3.54 0.36 2.13
C ALA A 257 -2.48 -0.75 2.08
N PRO A 258 -1.51 -0.76 3.00
CA PRO A 258 -0.38 -1.66 2.91
C PRO A 258 -0.83 -3.13 2.97
N LEU A 259 -0.36 -3.93 2.02
CA LEU A 259 -0.51 -5.38 2.03
C LEU A 259 0.38 -5.96 3.13
N VAL A 260 -0.18 -6.83 3.98
CA VAL A 260 0.53 -7.46 5.10
C VAL A 260 0.38 -8.98 5.06
N PRO A 261 1.33 -9.75 5.62
CA PRO A 261 1.20 -11.20 5.74
C PRO A 261 -0.10 -11.62 6.45
N PRO A 262 -0.72 -12.74 6.03
CA PRO A 262 -1.92 -13.25 6.69
C PRO A 262 -1.74 -13.36 8.20
N GLY A 263 -2.72 -12.86 8.97
CA GLY A 263 -2.70 -12.88 10.43
C GLY A 263 -1.84 -11.80 11.10
N THR A 264 -1.24 -10.88 10.34
CA THR A 264 -0.47 -9.75 10.90
C THR A 264 -1.26 -8.44 10.85
N PRO A 265 -1.07 -7.53 11.83
CA PRO A 265 -1.79 -6.26 11.86
C PRO A 265 -1.26 -5.28 10.80
N VAL A 266 -2.16 -4.44 10.30
CA VAL A 266 -1.80 -3.29 9.47
C VAL A 266 -1.36 -2.12 10.36
N VAL A 267 -0.27 -1.44 9.98
CA VAL A 267 0.19 -0.21 10.61
C VAL A 267 0.20 0.89 9.56
N ASN A 268 -0.59 1.95 9.75
CA ASN A 268 -0.67 3.08 8.81
C ASN A 268 0.09 4.32 9.28
N ALA A 269 0.39 4.43 10.58
CA ALA A 269 1.05 5.58 11.17
C ALA A 269 2.41 5.81 10.52
N LEU A 270 2.55 6.96 9.84
CA LEU A 270 3.66 7.18 8.92
C LEU A 270 5.02 7.19 9.63
N SER A 271 5.09 7.75 10.84
CA SER A 271 6.30 7.80 11.65
C SER A 271 6.75 6.40 12.07
N LYS A 272 5.82 5.50 12.40
CA LYS A 272 6.13 4.09 12.73
C LYS A 272 6.63 3.34 11.50
N GLN A 273 6.01 3.54 10.34
CA GLN A 273 6.46 2.97 9.06
C GLN A 273 7.87 3.46 8.68
N ARG A 274 8.19 4.74 8.93
CA ARG A 274 9.53 5.29 8.72
C ARG A 274 10.55 4.70 9.70
N ALA A 275 10.21 4.60 10.98
CA ALA A 275 11.08 4.01 11.99
C ALA A 275 11.38 2.53 11.68
N MET A 276 10.40 1.77 11.18
CA MET A 276 10.62 0.41 10.68
C MET A 276 11.67 0.39 9.56
N LEU A 277 11.53 1.24 8.53
CA LEU A 277 12.50 1.33 7.44
C LEU A 277 13.92 1.67 7.94
N GLU A 278 14.02 2.69 8.79
CA GLU A 278 15.28 3.13 9.36
C GLU A 278 15.96 2.01 10.15
N ASN A 279 15.22 1.35 11.04
CA ASN A 279 15.76 0.28 11.88
C ASN A 279 16.14 -0.97 11.08
N ILE A 280 15.42 -1.30 10.00
CA ILE A 280 15.83 -2.37 9.07
C ILE A 280 17.18 -2.02 8.43
N PHE A 281 17.35 -0.80 7.91
CA PHE A 281 18.60 -0.42 7.26
C PHE A 281 19.77 -0.23 8.22
N ARG A 282 19.51 0.23 9.44
CA ARG A 282 20.50 0.22 10.53
C ARG A 282 20.99 -1.19 10.82
N ALA A 283 20.08 -2.16 10.91
CA ALA A 283 20.44 -3.56 11.12
C ALA A 283 21.32 -4.10 9.96
N CYS A 284 21.03 -3.73 8.70
CA CYS A 284 21.86 -4.10 7.55
C CYS A 284 23.31 -3.60 7.63
N VAL A 285 23.59 -2.56 8.41
CA VAL A 285 24.94 -2.02 8.62
C VAL A 285 25.49 -2.28 10.04
N GLY A 286 24.86 -3.18 10.80
CA GLY A 286 25.33 -3.59 12.13
C GLY A 286 25.05 -2.57 13.24
N LEU A 287 24.12 -1.64 13.05
CA LEU A 287 23.70 -0.68 14.06
C LEU A 287 22.45 -1.16 14.81
N ALA A 288 22.42 -0.90 16.13
CA ALA A 288 21.25 -1.16 16.95
C ALA A 288 20.06 -0.26 16.53
N PRO A 289 18.81 -0.68 16.77
CA PRO A 289 17.63 0.15 16.53
C PRO A 289 17.69 1.48 17.29
N GLU A 290 17.17 2.54 16.66
CA GLU A 290 17.03 3.84 17.30
C GLU A 290 15.91 3.80 18.36
N ASN A 291 16.25 4.13 19.60
CA ASN A 291 15.33 4.07 20.73
C ASN A 291 14.86 5.45 21.22
N ASN A 292 15.52 6.53 20.78
CA ASN A 292 15.20 7.92 21.12
C ASN A 292 15.23 8.27 22.64
N MET A 293 15.83 7.42 23.49
CA MET A 293 15.82 7.66 24.94
C MET A 293 16.88 8.66 25.39
N ILE A 294 18.00 8.76 24.66
CA ILE A 294 19.07 9.77 24.87
C ILE A 294 19.51 9.80 26.36
N LEU A 295 19.63 8.62 26.98
CA LEU A 295 19.85 8.51 28.44
C LEU A 295 21.24 8.93 28.87
N GLU A 296 22.19 8.95 27.95
CA GLU A 296 23.56 9.39 28.16
C GLU A 296 23.71 10.89 28.47
N TYR A 297 22.65 11.69 28.26
CA TYR A 297 22.59 13.13 28.61
C TYR A 297 21.81 13.40 29.90
N LYS A 298 21.53 12.37 30.71
CA LYS A 298 20.82 12.48 31.99
C LYS A 298 21.76 12.45 33.18
#